data_AF-A0A1H9YWF4-F1
#
_entry.id   AF-A0A1H9YWF4-F1
#
_cell.length_a   1.000
_cell.length_b   1.000
_cell.length_c   1.000
_cell.angle_alpha   90.00
_cell.angle_beta   90.00
_cell.angle_gamma   90.00
#
_symmetry.space_group_name_H-M   'P 1'
#
loop_
_entity.id
_entity.type
_entity.pdbx_description
1 polymer ?
#
loop_
_entity_poly.entity_id
_entity_poly.type
_entity_poly.pdbx_seq_one_letter_code
_entity_poly.pdbx_strand_id
1 'polypeptide(L)'
;MAVCVSGATAPANQEIEYETKGYKMPTYDYECMPCNLRLEARHSVNTRAPDCPQCEGTLTRLILSAPATHGHMAQGREQAMRSLQPKPERSKHQHGPGCGCGCGH
;
A
#
# COMPACT_ATOMS: atom_id res chain seq x y z
N MET A 1 42.09 -8.02 45.23
CA MET A 1 41.77 -6.82 44.43
C MET A 1 41.66 -7.23 42.98
N ALA A 2 40.50 -7.07 42.35
CA ALA A 2 40.31 -6.96 40.90
C ALA A 2 38.85 -6.51 40.67
N VAL A 3 38.67 -5.23 40.37
CA VAL A 3 37.38 -4.61 40.05
C VAL A 3 37.37 -4.26 38.57
N CYS A 4 36.71 -5.08 37.74
CA CYS A 4 36.21 -4.76 36.41
C CYS A 4 35.05 -5.77 36.18
N VAL A 5 33.85 -5.40 35.73
CA VAL A 5 33.57 -5.02 34.35
C VAL A 5 32.39 -4.06 34.31
N SER A 6 32.65 -2.94 33.66
CA SER A 6 31.68 -1.98 33.12
C SER A 6 30.69 -2.68 32.20
N GLY A 7 29.39 -2.55 32.48
CA GLY A 7 28.30 -3.00 31.61
C GLY A 7 27.37 -1.84 31.34
N ALA A 8 27.46 -1.30 30.12
CA ALA A 8 26.79 -0.13 29.59
C ALA A 8 25.31 0.05 30.00
N THR A 9 25.00 1.22 30.57
CA THR A 9 23.66 1.80 30.59
C THR A 9 23.28 2.14 29.15
N ALA A 10 22.22 1.51 28.63
CA ALA A 10 21.63 1.91 27.36
C ALA A 10 21.14 3.36 27.47
N PRO A 11 21.47 4.25 26.51
CA PRO A 11 20.96 5.61 26.55
C PRO A 11 19.46 5.60 26.29
N ALA A 12 18.68 5.95 27.31
CA ALA A 12 17.36 6.52 27.14
C ALA A 12 17.51 7.90 26.45
N ASN A 13 16.61 8.20 25.52
CA ASN A 13 16.55 9.41 24.69
C ASN A 13 17.49 9.42 23.47
N GLN A 14 17.06 8.74 22.42
CA GLN A 14 17.31 9.19 21.07
C GLN A 14 15.96 9.52 20.44
N GLU A 15 15.59 10.80 20.48
CA GLU A 15 14.59 11.41 19.61
C GLU A 15 15.09 11.19 18.18
N ILE A 16 14.70 10.10 17.55
CA ILE A 16 15.11 9.84 16.18
C ILE A 16 14.23 10.74 15.31
N GLU A 17 14.80 11.84 14.85
CA GLU A 17 14.27 12.63 13.75
C GLU A 17 14.31 11.76 12.47
N TYR A 18 13.31 10.89 12.30
CA TYR A 18 13.13 10.07 11.10
C TYR A 18 12.54 10.92 9.97
N GLU A 19 13.32 11.88 9.50
CA GLU A 19 13.12 12.50 8.20
C GLU A 19 14.30 12.10 7.30
N THR A 20 14.05 12.02 5.99
CA THR A 20 15.04 11.93 4.90
C THR A 20 15.46 10.55 4.34
N LYS A 21 14.50 9.69 3.96
CA LYS A 21 14.69 8.84 2.76
C LYS A 21 13.41 8.33 2.11
N GLY A 22 12.45 9.21 1.78
CA GLY A 22 11.37 8.92 0.83
C GLY A 22 10.42 7.75 1.15
N TYR A 23 10.63 7.00 2.23
CA TYR A 23 9.75 5.94 2.69
C TYR A 23 8.67 6.61 3.54
N LYS A 24 7.60 7.05 2.88
CA LYS A 24 6.41 7.61 3.52
C LYS A 24 5.93 6.60 4.57
N MET A 25 6.24 6.82 5.85
CA MET A 25 5.67 6.02 6.93
C MET A 25 4.15 6.20 6.87
N PRO A 26 3.40 5.17 6.47
CA PRO A 26 1.98 5.30 6.35
C PRO A 26 1.36 5.49 7.73
N THR A 27 0.28 6.26 7.74
CA THR A 27 -0.58 6.40 8.90
C THR A 27 -1.70 5.37 8.80
N TYR A 28 -2.05 4.73 9.91
CA TYR A 28 -3.20 3.83 9.96
C TYR A 28 -4.07 4.07 11.20
N ASP A 29 -5.34 3.79 11.03
CA ASP A 29 -6.33 3.71 12.09
C ASP A 29 -6.23 2.37 12.83
N TYR A 30 -6.33 2.42 14.15
CA TYR A 30 -6.31 1.26 15.04
C TYR A 30 -7.50 1.28 15.98
N GLU A 31 -7.94 0.10 16.38
CA GLU A 31 -8.94 -0.12 17.42
C GLU A 31 -8.46 -1.18 18.41
N CYS A 32 -8.54 -0.85 19.69
CA CYS A 32 -8.23 -1.75 20.77
C CYS A 32 -9.48 -2.54 21.17
N MET A 33 -9.47 -3.87 21.05
CA MET A 33 -10.64 -4.69 21.40
C MET A 33 -11.00 -4.65 22.91
N PRO A 34 -10.04 -4.68 23.85
CA PRO A 34 -10.36 -4.62 25.28
C PRO A 34 -10.99 -3.31 25.76
N CYS A 35 -10.48 -2.16 25.32
CA CYS A 35 -10.90 -0.85 25.84
C CYS A 35 -11.65 0.03 24.81
N ASN A 36 -11.82 -0.44 23.58
CA ASN A 36 -12.46 0.26 22.45
C ASN A 36 -11.81 1.62 22.12
N LEU A 37 -10.55 1.83 22.52
CA LEU A 37 -9.80 3.03 22.13
C LEU A 37 -9.49 2.99 20.64
N ARG A 38 -9.87 4.06 19.93
CA ARG A 38 -9.49 4.28 18.54
C ARG A 38 -8.39 5.32 18.47
N LEU A 39 -7.33 5.01 17.73
CA LEU A 39 -6.18 5.90 17.59
C LEU A 39 -5.57 5.81 16.20
N GLU A 40 -4.90 6.88 15.83
CA GLU A 40 -4.15 6.98 14.58
C GLU A 40 -2.65 6.84 14.91
N ALA A 41 -1.94 5.97 14.19
CA ALA A 41 -0.51 5.76 14.39
C ALA A 41 0.25 5.68 13.06
N ARG A 42 1.42 6.33 13.00
CA ARG A 42 2.38 6.20 11.89
C ARG A 42 3.31 5.05 12.18
N HIS A 43 3.32 4.03 11.34
CA HIS A 43 4.26 2.92 11.47
C HIS A 43 4.52 2.27 10.11
N SER A 44 5.62 1.51 9.98
CA SER A 44 5.89 0.79 8.75
C SER A 44 4.94 -0.40 8.60
N VAL A 45 4.53 -0.71 7.38
CA VAL A 45 3.69 -1.88 7.08
C VAL A 45 4.35 -3.20 7.51
N ASN A 46 5.68 -3.24 7.54
CA ASN A 46 6.46 -4.43 7.90
C ASN A 46 6.77 -4.51 9.41
N THR A 47 6.33 -3.53 10.20
CA THR A 47 6.55 -3.50 11.66
C THR A 47 5.32 -3.98 12.41
N ARG A 48 5.54 -4.59 13.58
CA ARG A 48 4.45 -5.00 14.48
C ARG A 48 3.58 -3.78 14.83
N ALA A 49 2.27 -4.01 15.01
CA ALA A 49 1.37 -2.99 15.53
C ALA A 49 1.80 -2.57 16.95
N PRO A 50 1.67 -1.28 17.31
CA PRO A 50 1.94 -0.82 18.66
C PRO A 50 0.92 -1.42 19.65
N ASP A 51 1.28 -1.44 20.93
CA ASP A 51 0.36 -1.84 22.00
C ASP A 51 -0.54 -0.65 22.40
N CYS A 52 -1.69 -0.94 22.99
CA CYS A 52 -2.62 0.11 23.41
C CYS A 52 -2.03 0.94 24.57
N PRO A 53 -1.99 2.28 24.47
CA PRO A 53 -1.44 3.12 25.53
C PRO A 53 -2.28 3.16 26.82
N GLN A 54 -3.53 2.68 26.78
CA GLN A 54 -4.44 2.71 27.93
C GLN A 54 -4.49 1.40 28.71
N CYS A 55 -4.34 0.27 28.03
CA CYS A 55 -4.53 -1.05 28.64
C CYS A 55 -3.50 -2.10 28.23
N GLU A 56 -2.50 -1.70 27.43
CA GLU A 56 -1.46 -2.58 26.88
C GLU A 56 -2.01 -3.74 26.02
N GLY A 57 -3.31 -3.69 25.68
CA GLY A 57 -3.98 -4.66 24.84
C GLY A 57 -3.58 -4.55 23.37
N THR A 58 -3.86 -5.61 22.62
CA THR A 58 -3.56 -5.69 21.19
C THR A 58 -4.42 -4.69 20.40
N LEU A 59 -3.77 -3.87 19.57
CA LEU A 59 -4.42 -3.01 18.60
C LEU A 59 -4.65 -3.75 17.28
N THR A 60 -5.87 -3.69 16.78
CA THR A 60 -6.25 -4.21 15.47
C THR A 60 -6.29 -3.06 14.48
N ARG A 61 -5.62 -3.22 13.34
CA ARG A 61 -5.62 -2.21 12.30
C ARG A 61 -6.96 -2.16 11.58
N LEU A 62 -7.56 -0.99 11.50
CA LEU A 62 -8.80 -0.76 10.78
C LEU A 62 -8.49 -0.39 9.32
N ILE A 63 -8.96 -1.21 8.39
CA ILE A 63 -8.95 -0.89 6.96
C ILE A 63 -10.35 -0.37 6.63
N LEU A 64 -10.57 0.93 6.86
CA LEU A 64 -11.89 1.56 6.70
C LEU A 64 -12.32 1.71 5.24
N SER A 65 -11.37 1.74 4.31
CA SER A 65 -11.65 1.81 2.88
C SER A 65 -10.54 1.13 2.08
N ALA A 66 -10.93 0.50 0.97
CA ALA A 66 -9.97 0.06 -0.02
C ALA A 66 -9.28 1.30 -0.63
N PRO A 67 -7.95 1.28 -0.83
CA PRO A 67 -7.29 2.31 -1.63
C PRO A 67 -8.00 2.42 -2.97
N ALA A 68 -8.26 3.63 -3.46
CA ALA A 68 -8.87 3.82 -4.77
C ALA A 68 -7.98 3.15 -5.83
N THR A 69 -8.37 1.95 -6.27
CA THR A 69 -7.64 1.16 -7.28
C THR A 69 -7.74 1.80 -8.67
N HIS A 70 -8.63 2.78 -8.84
CA HIS A 70 -8.73 3.63 -10.01
C HIS A 70 -7.69 4.76 -9.96
N GLY A 71 -6.42 4.38 -9.89
CA GLY A 71 -5.26 5.28 -9.99
C GLY A 71 -4.49 5.07 -11.29
N HIS A 72 -3.30 5.66 -11.40
CA HIS A 72 -2.40 5.53 -12.57
C HIS A 72 -2.21 4.07 -13.03
N MET A 73 -2.21 3.10 -12.10
CA MET A 73 -2.09 1.66 -12.39
C MET A 73 -3.27 1.08 -13.19
N ALA A 74 -4.45 1.69 -13.15
CA ALA A 74 -5.61 1.27 -13.96
C ALA A 74 -5.51 1.75 -15.43
N GLN A 75 -4.69 2.77 -15.72
CA GLN A 75 -4.62 3.38 -17.05
C GLN A 75 -4.21 2.40 -18.15
N GLY A 76 -3.32 1.44 -17.86
CA GLY A 76 -2.90 0.44 -18.83
C GLY A 76 -4.07 -0.46 -19.27
N ARG A 77 -4.92 -0.86 -18.32
CA ARG A 77 -6.14 -1.63 -18.60
C ARG A 77 -7.13 -0.82 -19.42
N GLU A 78 -7.37 0.44 -19.03
CA GLU A 78 -8.32 1.31 -19.75
C GLU A 78 -7.85 1.59 -21.19
N GLN A 79 -6.56 1.80 -21.40
CA GLN A 79 -5.98 1.96 -22.74
C GLN A 79 -6.16 0.70 -23.58
N ALA A 80 -5.84 -0.47 -23.03
CA ALA A 80 -6.02 -1.74 -23.74
C ALA A 80 -7.48 -1.99 -24.12
N MET A 81 -8.43 -1.74 -23.21
CA MET A 81 -9.86 -1.86 -23.49
C MET A 81 -10.32 -0.87 -24.57
N ARG A 82 -9.77 0.35 -24.58
CA ARG A 82 -10.09 1.36 -25.59
C ARG A 82 -9.56 0.99 -26.97
N SER A 83 -8.40 0.33 -27.05
CA SER A 83 -7.84 -0.18 -28.30
C SER A 83 -8.69 -1.27 -28.95
N LEU A 84 -9.53 -1.97 -28.18
CA LEU A 84 -10.47 -2.97 -28.69
C LEU A 84 -11.76 -2.37 -29.25
N GLN A 85 -12.04 -1.08 -29.01
CA GLN A 85 -13.27 -0.46 -29.49
C GLN A 85 -13.23 -0.33 -31.03
N PRO A 86 -14.18 -0.93 -31.76
CA PRO A 86 -14.23 -0.82 -33.20
C PRO A 86 -14.48 0.64 -33.58
N LYS A 87 -13.63 1.18 -34.47
CA LYS A 87 -13.77 2.53 -34.99
C LYS A 87 -15.10 2.62 -35.77
N PRO A 88 -15.90 3.70 -35.65
CA PRO A 88 -17.12 3.83 -36.43
C PRO A 88 -16.80 3.76 -37.92
N GLU A 89 -17.61 2.93 -38.56
CA GLU A 89 -17.44 2.29 -39.86
C GLU A 89 -17.21 3.31 -40.98
N ARG A 90 -15.95 3.45 -41.40
CA ARG A 90 -15.58 3.82 -42.77
C ARG A 90 -14.25 3.16 -43.07
N SER A 91 -14.30 1.97 -43.68
CA SER A 91 -13.38 1.53 -44.73
C SER A 91 -13.56 0.04 -44.97
N LYS A 92 -13.89 -0.33 -46.20
CA LYS A 92 -13.82 -1.70 -46.70
C LYS A 92 -12.42 -2.27 -46.41
N HIS A 93 -12.30 -3.12 -45.41
CA HIS A 93 -11.02 -3.72 -45.01
C HIS A 93 -10.56 -4.70 -46.10
N GLN A 94 -9.54 -4.30 -46.86
CA GLN A 94 -8.77 -5.20 -47.73
C GLN A 94 -7.57 -5.70 -46.92
N HIS A 95 -7.52 -7.00 -46.67
CA HIS A 95 -6.37 -7.63 -46.05
C HIS A 95 -5.34 -8.01 -47.11
N GLY A 96 -4.05 -7.90 -46.78
CA GLY A 96 -2.98 -8.44 -47.63
C GLY A 96 -3.08 -9.97 -47.74
N PRO A 97 -2.50 -10.58 -48.79
CA PRO A 97 -2.49 -12.03 -48.96
C PRO A 97 -1.84 -12.70 -47.74
N GLY A 98 -2.65 -13.42 -46.95
CA GLY A 98 -2.21 -14.11 -45.72
C GLY A 98 -2.99 -13.80 -44.44
N CYS A 99 -3.92 -12.83 -44.42
CA CYS A 99 -4.75 -12.55 -43.25
C CYS A 99 -6.14 -13.20 -43.39
N GLY A 100 -6.42 -14.26 -42.65
CA GLY A 100 -7.68 -15.02 -42.69
C GLY A 100 -8.70 -14.57 -41.64
N CYS A 101 -9.50 -13.57 -41.97
CA CYS A 101 -10.73 -13.25 -41.25
C CYS A 101 -11.91 -13.58 -42.16
N GLY A 102 -12.42 -14.80 -42.07
CA GLY A 102 -13.58 -15.23 -42.84
C GLY A 102 -14.87 -14.64 -42.27
N CYS A 103 -15.54 -13.78 -43.02
CA CYS A 103 -16.95 -13.45 -42.83
C CYS A 103 -17.71 -13.86 -44.09
N GLY A 104 -18.36 -15.03 -44.02
CA GLY A 104 -19.27 -15.53 -45.06
C GLY A 104 -20.70 -15.08 -44.79
N HIS A 105 -21.39 -14.70 -45.86
CA HIS A 105 -22.81 -14.94 -46.04
C HIS A 105 -23.09 -15.21 -47.52
#